data_AF-A0A959DJ43-F1
#
_entry.id   AF-A0A959DJ43-F1
#
_cell.length_a   1.000
_cell.length_b   1.000
_cell.length_c   1.000
_cell.angle_alpha   90.00
_cell.angle_beta   90.00
_cell.angle_gamma   90.00
#
_symmetry.space_group_name_H-M   'P 1'
#
loop_
_entity.id
_entity.type
_entity.pdbx_description
1 polymer ?
#
loop_
_entity_poly.entity_id
_entity_poly.type
_entity_poly.pdbx_seq_one_letter_code
_entity_poly.pdbx_strand_id
1 'polypeptide(L)' 'MKVTLQDAVKEIRREVKLRERLYPQWVASGKLNKATAERQLARMKYALELLEGKPENLAGQQPELFK' A
#
# COMPACT_ATOMS: atom_id res chain seq x y z
N MET A 1 -2.53 23.45 12.56
CA MET A 1 -2.82 22.97 11.19
C MET A 1 -3.98 21.98 11.26
N LYS A 2 -5.00 22.12 10.40
CA LYS A 2 -6.14 21.18 10.35
C LYS A 2 -5.90 20.21 9.19
N VAL A 3 -5.91 18.91 9.47
CA VAL A 3 -5.74 17.85 8.47
C VAL A 3 -7.12 17.37 8.03
N THR A 4 -7.33 17.20 6.73
CA THR A 4 -8.58 16.70 6.16
C THR A 4 -8.47 15.25 5.71
N LEU A 5 -9.62 14.58 5.50
CA LEU A 5 -9.66 13.25 4.89
C LEU A 5 -8.99 13.25 3.50
N GLN A 6 -9.15 14.32 2.73
CA GLN A 6 -8.52 14.44 1.40
C GLN A 6 -6.99 14.51 1.51
N ASP A 7 -6.45 15.15 2.55
CA ASP A 7 -5.00 15.17 2.79
C ASP A 7 -4.50 13.76 3.12
N ALA A 8 -5.22 13.02 3.98
CA ALA A 8 -4.88 11.64 4.30
C ALA A 8 -4.91 10.73 3.05
N VAL A 9 -5.94 10.85 2.20
CA VAL A 9 -6.04 10.11 0.94
C VAL A 9 -4.86 10.43 0.01
N LYS A 10 -4.49 11.71 -0.13
CA LYS A 10 -3.36 12.14 -0.98
C LYS A 10 -2.05 11.54 -0.49
N GLU A 11 -1.79 11.60 0.81
CA GLU A 11 -0.55 11.06 1.39
C GLU A 11 -0.46 9.54 1.27
N ILE A 12 -1.54 8.82 1.60
CA ILE A 12 -1.54 7.36 1.49
C ILE A 12 -1.42 6.92 0.03
N ARG A 13 -2.08 7.61 -0.91
CA ARG A 13 -1.93 7.33 -2.35
C ARG A 13 -0.48 7.56 -2.82
N ARG A 14 0.16 8.64 -2.36
CA ARG A 14 1.58 8.91 -2.65
C ARG A 14 2.47 7.78 -2.11
N GLU A 15 2.23 7.34 -0.88
CA GLU A 15 3.00 6.29 -0.23
C GLU A 15 2.84 4.94 -0.93
N VAL A 16 1.61 4.55 -1.32
CA VAL A 16 1.37 3.33 -2.11
C VAL A 16 2.19 3.36 -3.40
N LYS A 17 2.14 4.46 -4.16
CA LYS A 17 2.92 4.60 -5.41
C LYS A 17 4.44 4.52 -5.17
N LEU A 18 4.93 5.12 -4.09
CA LEU A 18 6.34 5.03 -3.72
C LEU A 18 6.75 3.60 -3.40
N ARG A 19 5.94 2.88 -2.61
CA ARG A 19 6.20 1.49 -2.25
C ARG A 19 6.13 0.55 -3.45
N GLU A 20 5.14 0.71 -4.32
CA GLU A 20 5.05 -0.06 -5.58
C GLU A 20 6.32 0.06 -6.43
N ARG A 21 6.95 1.25 -6.43
CA ARG A 21 8.19 1.49 -7.17
C ARG A 21 9.44 1.00 -6.45
N LEU A 22 9.55 1.24 -5.14
CA LEU A 22 10.79 1.03 -4.37
C LEU A 22 10.90 -0.36 -3.76
N TYR A 23 9.79 -0.95 -3.33
CA TYR A 23 9.81 -2.26 -2.66
C TYR A 23 10.39 -3.37 -3.54
N PRO A 24 10.07 -3.48 -4.86
CA PRO A 24 10.71 -4.47 -5.72
C PRO A 24 12.24 -4.35 -5.72
N GLN A 25 12.75 -3.12 -5.80
CA GLN A 25 14.20 -2.85 -5.81
C GLN A 25 14.83 -3.17 -4.44
N TRP A 26 14.14 -2.87 -3.35
CA TRP A 26 14.62 -3.19 -2.00
C TRP A 26 14.58 -4.69 -1.70
N VAL A 27 13.59 -5.40 -2.23
CA VAL A 27 13.52 -6.86 -2.16
C VAL A 27 14.65 -7.49 -2.97
N ALA A 28 14.85 -7.05 -4.22
CA ALA A 28 15.93 -7.55 -5.08
C ALA A 28 17.32 -7.28 -4.49
N SER A 29 17.51 -6.18 -3.76
CA SER A 29 18.77 -5.82 -3.10
C SER A 29 18.90 -6.36 -1.66
N GLY A 30 17.93 -7.14 -1.17
CA GLY A 30 17.95 -7.73 0.18
C GLY A 30 17.70 -6.72 1.33
N LYS A 31 17.41 -5.45 1.02
CA LYS A 31 17.10 -4.41 2.02
C LYS A 31 15.72 -4.59 2.66
N LEU A 32 14.84 -5.37 2.04
CA LEU A 32 13.50 -5.66 2.54
C LEU A 32 13.13 -7.11 2.22
N ASN A 33 12.55 -7.83 3.18
CA ASN A 33 12.04 -9.18 2.95
C ASN A 33 10.77 -9.14 2.07
N LYS A 34 10.66 -10.03 1.06
CA LYS A 34 9.52 -10.10 0.10
C LYS A 34 8.17 -10.19 0.81
N ALA A 35 7.99 -11.14 1.72
CA ALA A 35 6.72 -11.31 2.45
C ALA A 35 6.37 -10.08 3.30
N THR A 36 7.37 -9.38 3.82
CA THR A 36 7.15 -8.12 4.53
C THR A 36 6.71 -7.00 3.59
N ALA A 37 7.36 -6.88 2.43
CA ALA A 37 7.01 -5.90 1.40
C ALA A 37 5.57 -6.07 0.92
N GLU A 38 5.18 -7.31 0.58
CA GLU A 38 3.83 -7.64 0.09
C GLU A 38 2.79 -7.34 1.15
N ARG A 39 3.00 -7.81 2.39
CA ARG A 39 2.08 -7.58 3.49
C ARG A 39 1.89 -6.09 3.77
N GLN A 40 2.97 -5.30 3.78
CA GLN A 40 2.88 -3.87 4.01
C GLN A 40 2.19 -3.14 2.87
N LEU A 41 2.49 -3.48 1.61
CA LEU A 41 1.85 -2.86 0.46
C LEU A 41 0.36 -3.21 0.37
N ALA A 42 -0.01 -4.46 0.64
CA ALA A 42 -1.40 -4.89 0.69
C ALA A 42 -2.21 -4.10 1.75
N ARG A 43 -1.66 -3.93 2.96
CA ARG A 43 -2.30 -3.12 4.02
C ARG A 43 -2.48 -1.66 3.63
N MET A 44 -1.51 -1.07 2.94
CA MET A 44 -1.59 0.32 2.47
C MET A 44 -2.64 0.50 1.38
N LYS A 45 -2.75 -0.46 0.44
CA LYS A 45 -3.80 -0.46 -0.59
C LYS A 45 -5.19 -0.59 0.03
N TYR A 46 -5.36 -1.52 0.96
CA TYR A 46 -6.61 -1.69 1.71
C TYR A 46 -7.01 -0.42 2.48
N ALA A 47 -6.05 0.23 3.15
CA ALA A 47 -6.30 1.50 3.84
C ALA A 47 -6.73 2.60 2.86
N LEU A 48 -6.12 2.68 1.67
CA LEU A 48 -6.51 3.64 0.64
C LEU A 48 -7.95 3.39 0.16
N GLU A 49 -8.32 2.14 -0.10
CA GLU A 49 -9.68 1.77 -0.52
C GLU A 49 -10.73 2.13 0.52
N LEU A 50 -10.43 1.87 1.80
CA LEU A 50 -11.29 2.28 2.92
C LEU A 50 -11.49 3.80 2.96
N LEU A 51 -10.42 4.58 2.81
CA LEU A 51 -10.50 6.05 2.83
C LEU A 51 -11.19 6.63 1.59
N GLU A 52 -11.13 5.91 0.46
CA GLU A 52 -11.87 6.26 -0.76
C GLU A 52 -13.35 5.85 -0.71
N GLY A 53 -13.79 5.16 0.35
CA GLY A 53 -15.18 4.70 0.47
C GLY A 53 -15.55 3.57 -0.49
N LYS A 54 -14.58 2.74 -0.90
CA LYS A 54 -14.78 1.58 -1.80
C LYS A 54 -14.55 0.25 -1.07
N PRO A 55 -15.47 -0.16 -0.16
CA PRO A 55 -15.29 -1.35 0.68
C PRO A 55 -15.57 -2.69 -0.04
N GLU A 56 -15.82 -2.70 -1.35
CA GLU A 56 -16.19 -3.93 -2.07
C GLU A 56 -15.03 -4.94 -2.20
N ASN A 57 -13.79 -4.53 -1.91
CA ASN A 57 -12.58 -5.37 -1.98
C ASN A 57 -12.13 -5.98 -0.64
N LEU A 58 -12.90 -5.86 0.45
CA LEU A 58 -12.42 -6.15 1.82
C LEU A 58 -12.49 -7.65 2.22
N ALA A 59 -12.94 -8.55 1.34
CA ALA A 59 -13.07 -9.97 1.65
C ALA A 59 -12.08 -10.84 0.85
N GLY A 60 -10.98 -11.24 1.50
CA GLY A 60 -10.37 -12.56 1.26
C GLY A 60 -9.29 -12.70 0.18
N GLN A 61 -8.66 -11.64 -0.31
CA GLN A 61 -7.56 -11.77 -1.28
C GLN A 61 -6.26 -11.17 -0.75
N GLN A 62 -5.25 -12.01 -0.52
CA GLN A 62 -3.85 -11.58 -0.48
C GLN A 62 -3.34 -11.58 -1.92
N PRO A 63 -3.17 -10.41 -2.56
CA PRO A 63 -2.52 -10.37 -3.85
C PRO A 63 -1.03 -10.70 -3.68
N GLU A 64 -0.51 -11.65 -4.47
CA GLU A 64 0.94 -11.75 -4.69
C GLU A 64 1.36 -10.54 -5.53
N LEU A 65 2.02 -9.58 -4.88
CA LEU A 65 2.26 -8.25 -5.45
C LEU A 65 3.58 -8.15 -6.22
N PHE A 66 4.52 -9.06 -5.97
CA PHE A 66 5.81 -9.07 -6.64
C PHE A 66 6.07 -10.47 -7.20
N LYS A 67 6.34 -10.55 -8.51
CA LYS A 67 6.80 -11.79 -9.14
C LYS A 67 8.25 -12.03 -8.74
#